data_AF-A0A935P7E1-F1
#
_entry.id   AF-A0A935P7E1-F1
#
_cell.length_a   1.000
_cell.length_b   1.000
_cell.length_c   1.000
_cell.angle_alpha   90.00
_cell.angle_beta   90.00
_cell.angle_gamma   90.00
#
_symmetry.space_group_name_H-M   'P 1'
#
loop_
_entity.id
_entity.type
_entity.pdbx_description
1 polymer ?
#
loop_
_entity_poly.entity_id
_entity_poly.type
_entity_poly.pdbx_seq_one_letter_code
_entity_poly.pdbx_strand_id
1 'polypeptide(L)'
;MFFLFPVWPRVRTFPLITASLILALAFVFSITWPLEKRGRSVVGGDDERNLARDMVRVLSTESTLSEADRAQLRVAPAAADFPSPGLKNLFDRVEGNKSLLSSRTRYEWDNLYPVHRAFQQTRTARPEATSPFRSYGYFKNRPWPGILTHLFLHGGVAHLVFNLLFLWCFAGVLEPTVGKHVLTIFIGGGLGAAVAQVLWGIPPDVPMVGASGAISALMGFGLASMPHMKTKIFYVLAPFLSVKYGSFDAPLWFFLPLWVFQQVLMALLTRNNALVEVGYGAHLGGFVLGAAAGFTFRLFKPELCRATREESPW
;
A
#
# COMPACT_ATOMS: atom_id res chain seq x y z
N MET A 1 9.54 18.90 -14.71
CA MET A 1 9.38 17.55 -14.11
C MET A 1 9.46 16.54 -15.24
N PHE A 2 10.49 15.68 -15.25
CA PHE A 2 10.59 14.61 -16.24
C PHE A 2 9.71 13.45 -15.81
N PHE A 3 8.76 13.07 -16.65
CA PHE A 3 8.02 11.83 -16.46
C PHE A 3 8.36 10.89 -17.61
N LEU A 4 9.04 9.79 -17.27
CA LEU A 4 9.38 8.73 -18.20
C LEU A 4 8.24 7.72 -18.22
N PHE A 5 7.40 7.77 -19.26
CA PHE A 5 6.33 6.78 -19.47
C PHE A 5 6.75 5.80 -20.55
N PRO A 6 6.70 4.49 -20.32
CA PRO A 6 7.03 3.57 -21.38
C PRO A 6 5.75 3.17 -22.14
N VAL A 7 5.87 2.99 -23.46
CA VAL A 7 4.74 2.70 -24.37
C VAL A 7 5.03 1.37 -25.07
N TRP A 8 4.00 0.51 -25.07
CA TRP A 8 3.90 -0.83 -25.67
C TRP A 8 5.18 -1.41 -26.28
N PRO A 9 5.84 -2.39 -25.64
CA PRO A 9 6.87 -3.14 -26.32
C PRO A 9 6.24 -4.00 -27.42
N ARG A 10 6.86 -4.06 -28.61
CA ARG A 10 6.51 -5.06 -29.62
C ARG A 10 6.94 -6.44 -29.11
N VAL A 11 6.12 -7.02 -28.25
CA VAL A 11 6.35 -8.36 -27.69
C VAL A 11 5.70 -9.41 -28.59
N ARG A 12 6.44 -10.48 -28.90
CA ARG A 12 5.95 -11.62 -29.69
C ARG A 12 4.79 -12.34 -28.99
N THR A 13 4.77 -12.32 -27.66
CA THR A 13 3.79 -12.98 -26.81
C THR A 13 3.21 -11.99 -25.79
N PHE A 14 1.92 -12.13 -25.51
CA PHE A 14 1.25 -11.28 -24.52
C PHE A 14 1.74 -11.62 -23.09
N PRO A 15 2.14 -10.62 -22.28
CA PRO A 15 2.72 -10.85 -20.96
C PRO A 15 1.61 -11.09 -19.90
N LEU A 16 1.11 -12.33 -19.84
CA LEU A 16 -0.01 -12.74 -18.99
C LEU A 16 0.24 -12.50 -17.49
N ILE A 17 1.45 -12.73 -16.99
CA ILE A 17 1.78 -12.58 -15.56
C ILE A 17 1.81 -11.08 -15.22
N THR A 18 2.41 -10.26 -16.07
CA THR A 18 2.44 -8.81 -15.92
C THR A 18 1.04 -8.24 -15.93
N ALA A 19 0.19 -8.66 -16.89
CA ALA A 19 -1.20 -8.26 -16.95
C ALA A 19 -1.97 -8.68 -15.68
N SER A 20 -1.73 -9.90 -15.19
CA SER A 20 -2.35 -10.41 -13.97
C SER A 20 -1.93 -9.62 -12.73
N LEU A 21 -0.64 -9.26 -12.61
CA LEU A 21 -0.15 -8.40 -11.54
C LEU A 21 -0.81 -7.01 -11.61
N ILE A 22 -0.89 -6.41 -12.79
CA ILE A 22 -1.55 -5.11 -12.99
C ILE A 22 -3.01 -5.17 -12.52
N LEU A 23 -3.76 -6.20 -12.92
CA LEU A 23 -5.14 -6.40 -12.50
C LEU A 23 -5.25 -6.60 -10.98
N ALA A 24 -4.34 -7.36 -10.37
CA ALA A 24 -4.31 -7.56 -8.93
C ALA A 24 -4.06 -6.24 -8.16
N LEU A 25 -3.08 -5.44 -8.61
CA LEU A 25 -2.78 -4.13 -8.00
C LEU A 25 -3.98 -3.17 -8.13
N ALA A 26 -4.61 -3.12 -9.31
CA ALA A 26 -5.79 -2.28 -9.56
C ALA A 26 -7.00 -2.73 -8.70
N PHE A 27 -7.24 -4.04 -8.61
CA PHE A 27 -8.31 -4.61 -7.80
C PHE A 27 -8.12 -4.28 -6.31
N VAL A 28 -6.95 -4.55 -5.74
CA VAL A 28 -6.66 -4.23 -4.33
C VAL A 28 -6.78 -2.74 -4.06
N PHE A 29 -6.29 -1.89 -4.97
CA PHE A 29 -6.43 -0.44 -4.84
C PHE A 29 -7.89 0.03 -4.84
N SER A 30 -8.73 -0.54 -5.71
CA SER A 30 -10.16 -0.18 -5.80
C SER A 30 -10.91 -0.41 -4.48
N ILE A 31 -10.45 -1.37 -3.68
CA ILE A 31 -11.03 -1.69 -2.36
C ILE A 31 -10.38 -0.86 -1.26
N THR A 32 -9.04 -0.82 -1.23
CA THR A 32 -8.28 -0.28 -0.10
C THR A 32 -8.21 1.25 -0.10
N TRP A 33 -8.04 1.90 -1.26
CA TRP A 33 -7.85 3.34 -1.32
C TRP A 33 -9.06 4.16 -0.85
N PRO A 34 -10.33 3.82 -1.21
CA PRO A 34 -11.48 4.53 -0.68
C PRO A 34 -11.62 4.43 0.84
N LEU A 35 -11.19 3.31 1.43
CA LEU A 35 -11.20 3.09 2.87
C LEU A 35 -10.10 3.92 3.56
N GLU A 36 -8.88 3.89 3.01
CA GLU A 36 -7.74 4.68 3.51
C GLU A 36 -8.03 6.18 3.47
N LYS A 37 -8.49 6.70 2.31
CA LYS A 37 -8.77 8.13 2.11
C LYS A 37 -9.82 8.68 3.07
N ARG A 38 -10.78 7.84 3.48
CA ARG A 38 -11.83 8.22 4.44
C ARG A 38 -11.38 8.08 5.90
N GLY A 39 -10.15 7.65 6.17
CA GLY A 39 -9.68 7.34 7.51
C GLY A 39 -10.49 6.22 8.18
N ARG A 40 -11.14 5.36 7.38
CA ARG A 40 -12.02 4.32 7.89
C ARG A 40 -11.20 3.12 8.31
N SER A 41 -11.43 2.69 9.53
CA SER A 41 -10.89 1.44 10.05
C SER A 41 -11.48 0.24 9.36
N VAL A 42 -10.61 -0.74 9.08
CA VAL A 42 -11.03 -2.08 8.67
C VAL A 42 -11.79 -2.78 9.81
N VAL A 43 -11.66 -2.28 11.04
CA VAL A 43 -12.40 -2.67 12.24
C VAL A 43 -13.25 -1.48 12.72
N GLY A 44 -14.52 -1.44 12.32
CA GLY A 44 -15.41 -0.27 12.34
C GLY A 44 -15.38 0.65 13.56
N GLY A 45 -14.38 1.51 13.70
CA GLY A 45 -14.34 2.53 14.76
C GLY A 45 -15.41 3.61 14.56
N ASP A 46 -15.76 3.93 13.32
CA ASP A 46 -16.94 4.74 13.01
C ASP A 46 -18.24 4.00 13.32
N ASP A 47 -18.29 2.70 13.03
CA ASP A 47 -19.45 1.87 13.33
C ASP A 47 -19.63 1.69 14.84
N GLU A 48 -18.55 1.53 15.61
CA GLU A 48 -18.55 1.54 17.07
C GLU A 48 -19.02 2.89 17.61
N ARG A 49 -18.57 4.01 17.02
CA ARG A 49 -19.06 5.35 17.40
C ARG A 49 -20.53 5.52 17.08
N ASN A 50 -20.99 5.12 15.90
CA ASN A 50 -22.40 5.20 15.51
C ASN A 50 -23.26 4.32 16.41
N LEU A 51 -22.82 3.08 16.65
CA LEU A 51 -23.47 2.15 17.55
C LEU A 51 -23.52 2.67 18.99
N ALA A 52 -22.43 3.27 19.48
CA ALA A 52 -22.42 3.92 20.79
C ALA A 52 -23.37 5.12 20.85
N ARG A 53 -23.54 5.89 19.77
CA ARG A 53 -24.56 6.97 19.71
C ARG A 53 -25.97 6.40 19.76
N ASP A 54 -26.23 5.31 19.05
CA ASP A 54 -27.54 4.65 19.08
C ASP A 54 -27.83 4.12 20.49
N MET A 55 -26.87 3.46 21.14
CA MET A 55 -26.99 3.02 22.53
C MET A 55 -27.22 4.18 23.51
N VAL A 56 -26.52 5.31 23.35
CA VAL A 56 -26.77 6.52 24.15
C VAL A 56 -28.19 7.03 23.92
N ARG A 57 -28.68 7.04 22.67
CA ARG A 57 -30.05 7.47 22.36
C ARG A 57 -31.08 6.57 23.04
N VAL A 58 -30.91 5.25 22.95
CA VAL A 58 -31.78 4.27 23.64
C VAL A 58 -31.84 4.57 25.14
N LEU A 59 -30.69 4.67 25.78
CA LEU A 59 -30.60 4.93 27.22
C LEU A 59 -31.04 6.33 27.64
N SER A 60 -30.93 7.34 26.77
CA SER A 60 -31.34 8.71 27.10
C SER A 60 -32.83 8.86 27.38
N THR A 61 -33.64 7.91 26.90
CA THR A 61 -35.09 7.86 27.12
C THR A 61 -35.49 7.02 28.34
N GLU A 62 -34.53 6.37 28.99
CA GLU A 62 -34.79 5.43 30.08
C GLU A 62 -34.87 6.15 31.44
N SER A 63 -36.02 6.04 32.11
CA SER A 63 -36.27 6.71 33.40
C SER A 63 -35.67 5.99 34.60
N THR A 64 -35.31 4.71 34.47
CA THR A 64 -34.78 3.87 35.56
C THR A 64 -33.30 4.10 35.84
N LEU A 65 -32.60 4.86 34.98
CA LEU A 65 -31.21 5.23 35.18
C LEU A 65 -31.06 6.31 36.26
N SER A 66 -29.94 6.25 37.00
CA SER A 66 -29.60 7.27 38.00
C SER A 66 -29.36 8.64 37.35
N GLU A 67 -29.52 9.73 38.11
CA GLU A 67 -29.21 11.07 37.58
C GLU A 67 -27.74 11.20 37.16
N ALA A 68 -26.82 10.51 37.85
CA ALA A 68 -25.40 10.47 37.49
C ALA A 68 -25.18 9.81 36.12
N ASP A 69 -25.81 8.65 35.86
CA ASP A 69 -25.69 7.97 34.57
C ASP A 69 -26.33 8.80 33.44
N ARG A 70 -27.48 9.43 33.70
CA ARG A 70 -28.13 10.33 32.73
C ARG A 70 -27.29 11.57 32.43
N ALA A 71 -26.65 12.16 33.43
CA ALA A 71 -25.72 13.27 33.24
C ALA A 71 -24.53 12.87 32.37
N GLN A 72 -23.98 11.66 32.57
CA GLN A 72 -22.91 11.11 31.74
C GLN A 72 -23.36 10.93 30.28
N LEU A 73 -24.55 10.38 30.04
CA LEU A 73 -25.10 10.17 28.68
C LEU A 73 -25.29 11.49 27.91
N ARG A 74 -25.63 12.59 28.60
CA ARG A 74 -25.81 13.91 27.97
C ARG A 74 -24.50 14.48 27.41
N VAL A 75 -23.39 14.29 28.13
CA VAL A 75 -22.09 14.88 27.76
C VAL A 75 -21.21 13.94 26.93
N ALA A 76 -21.44 12.63 27.02
CA ALA A 76 -20.58 11.63 26.39
C ALA A 76 -20.37 11.83 24.87
N PRO A 77 -21.40 12.10 24.03
CA PRO A 77 -21.23 12.23 22.58
C PRO A 77 -20.27 13.35 22.13
N ALA A 78 -19.97 14.31 22.99
CA ALA A 78 -19.05 15.43 22.72
C ALA A 78 -17.59 15.13 23.14
N ALA A 79 -17.32 13.98 23.76
CA ALA A 79 -15.98 13.64 24.21
C ALA A 79 -15.02 13.36 23.04
N ALA A 80 -13.79 13.85 23.14
CA ALA A 80 -12.76 13.65 22.11
C ALA A 80 -12.40 12.17 21.89
N ASP A 81 -12.54 11.35 22.94
CA ASP A 81 -12.26 9.91 22.97
C ASP A 81 -13.53 9.05 22.86
N PHE A 82 -14.64 9.58 22.32
CA PHE A 82 -15.91 8.85 22.27
C PHE A 82 -15.84 7.55 21.43
N PRO A 83 -16.39 6.42 21.93
CA PRO A 83 -16.92 6.20 23.28
C PRO A 83 -15.81 6.12 24.34
N SER A 84 -15.88 6.96 25.39
CA SER A 84 -14.85 7.03 26.44
C SER A 84 -14.84 5.79 27.33
N PRO A 85 -13.74 5.47 28.04
CA PRO A 85 -13.70 4.36 28.99
C PRO A 85 -14.82 4.41 30.03
N GLY A 86 -15.16 5.61 30.50
CA GLY A 86 -16.28 5.81 31.43
C GLY A 86 -17.63 5.41 30.82
N LEU A 87 -17.86 5.73 29.54
CA LEU A 87 -19.11 5.37 28.85
C LEU A 87 -19.19 3.85 28.62
N LYS A 88 -18.07 3.22 28.26
CA LYS A 88 -17.98 1.76 28.11
C LYS A 88 -18.34 1.05 29.43
N ASN A 89 -17.77 1.52 30.54
CA ASN A 89 -18.10 1.01 31.87
C ASN A 89 -19.57 1.21 32.24
N LEU A 90 -20.21 2.31 31.80
CA LEU A 90 -21.65 2.50 31.98
C LEU A 90 -22.45 1.44 31.21
N PHE A 91 -22.10 1.17 29.94
CA PHE A 91 -22.76 0.14 29.16
C PHE A 91 -22.65 -1.24 29.81
N ASP A 92 -21.47 -1.61 30.31
CA ASP A 92 -21.27 -2.89 31.01
C ASP A 92 -22.14 -2.98 32.28
N ARG A 93 -22.27 -1.89 33.05
CA ARG A 93 -23.15 -1.82 34.23
C ARG A 93 -24.63 -1.96 33.84
N VAL A 94 -25.05 -1.31 32.76
CA VAL A 94 -26.43 -1.38 32.27
C VAL A 94 -26.75 -2.79 31.81
N GLU A 95 -25.85 -3.48 31.12
CA GLU A 95 -26.05 -4.88 30.76
C GLU A 95 -26.22 -5.76 32.00
N GLY A 96 -25.39 -5.57 33.03
CA GLY A 96 -25.49 -6.30 34.30
C GLY A 96 -26.82 -6.09 35.03
N ASN A 97 -27.49 -4.96 34.79
CA ASN A 97 -28.76 -4.57 35.42
C ASN A 97 -29.91 -4.43 34.42
N LYS A 98 -29.84 -5.05 33.25
CA LYS A 98 -30.81 -4.82 32.16
C LYS A 98 -32.25 -5.23 32.48
N SER A 99 -32.44 -6.04 33.53
CA SER A 99 -33.75 -6.37 34.10
C SER A 99 -34.49 -5.18 34.69
N LEU A 100 -33.79 -4.07 34.97
CA LEU A 100 -34.37 -2.81 35.43
C LEU A 100 -34.84 -1.92 34.28
N LEU A 101 -34.35 -2.12 33.05
CA LEU A 101 -34.75 -1.34 31.89
C LEU A 101 -36.22 -1.60 31.54
N SER A 102 -36.90 -0.58 31.04
CA SER A 102 -38.23 -0.73 30.44
C SER A 102 -38.21 -1.77 29.30
N SER A 103 -39.34 -2.44 29.04
CA SER A 103 -39.41 -3.50 28.02
C SER A 103 -38.96 -3.04 26.63
N ARG A 104 -39.27 -1.79 26.26
CA ARG A 104 -38.85 -1.20 24.98
C ARG A 104 -37.34 -1.00 24.93
N THR A 105 -36.78 -0.33 25.93
CA THR A 105 -35.33 -0.07 26.01
C THR A 105 -34.55 -1.38 26.07
N ARG A 106 -35.02 -2.37 26.84
CA ARG A 106 -34.41 -3.70 26.92
C ARG A 106 -34.36 -4.40 25.56
N TYR A 107 -35.46 -4.36 24.81
CA TYR A 107 -35.50 -4.94 23.47
C TYR A 107 -34.49 -4.28 22.52
N GLU A 108 -34.42 -2.95 22.49
CA GLU A 108 -33.43 -2.22 21.68
C GLU A 108 -32.00 -2.51 22.17
N TRP A 109 -31.79 -2.57 23.48
CA TRP A 109 -30.51 -2.87 24.12
C TRP A 109 -29.98 -4.27 23.78
N ASP A 110 -30.83 -5.30 23.85
CA ASP A 110 -30.46 -6.69 23.54
C ASP A 110 -30.04 -6.88 22.07
N ASN A 111 -30.44 -5.98 21.16
CA ASN A 111 -30.00 -5.97 19.77
C ASN A 111 -28.66 -5.22 19.57
N LEU A 112 -28.39 -4.17 20.35
CA LEU A 112 -27.24 -3.28 20.16
C LEU A 112 -26.01 -3.72 20.97
N TYR A 113 -26.20 -4.13 22.23
CA TYR A 113 -25.10 -4.40 23.15
C TYR A 113 -24.19 -5.57 22.74
N PRO A 114 -24.70 -6.72 22.25
CA PRO A 114 -23.83 -7.81 21.77
C PRO A 114 -22.92 -7.38 20.62
N VAL A 115 -23.45 -6.56 19.70
CA VAL A 115 -22.70 -5.99 18.58
C VAL A 115 -21.61 -5.05 19.11
N HIS A 116 -21.95 -4.19 20.08
CA HIS A 116 -21.00 -3.28 20.71
C HIS A 116 -19.84 -4.04 21.36
N ARG A 117 -20.15 -5.10 22.12
CA ARG A 117 -19.12 -5.93 22.77
C ARG A 117 -18.23 -6.64 21.75
N ALA A 118 -18.77 -7.11 20.62
CA ALA A 118 -17.98 -7.69 19.55
C ALA A 118 -17.03 -6.65 18.91
N PHE A 119 -17.47 -5.41 18.71
CA PHE A 119 -16.60 -4.31 18.25
C PHE A 119 -15.49 -4.01 19.26
N GLN A 120 -15.81 -3.91 20.56
CA GLN A 120 -14.80 -3.72 21.62
C GLN A 120 -13.75 -4.83 21.60
N GLN A 121 -14.19 -6.10 21.60
CA GLN A 121 -13.29 -7.24 21.58
C GLN A 121 -12.38 -7.25 20.34
N THR A 122 -12.95 -6.93 19.17
CA THR A 122 -12.18 -6.89 17.92
C THR A 122 -11.14 -5.76 17.95
N ARG A 123 -11.48 -4.59 18.51
CA ARG A 123 -10.54 -3.47 18.65
C ARG A 123 -9.47 -3.73 19.70
N THR A 124 -9.80 -4.36 20.81
CA THR A 124 -8.81 -4.76 21.83
C THR A 124 -7.88 -5.85 21.27
N ALA A 125 -8.41 -6.76 20.45
CA ALA A 125 -7.63 -7.80 19.80
C ALA A 125 -6.79 -7.30 18.60
N ARG A 126 -7.20 -6.21 17.95
CA ARG A 126 -6.53 -5.61 16.78
C ARG A 126 -6.52 -4.08 16.83
N PRO A 127 -5.88 -3.46 17.84
CA PRO A 127 -5.91 -2.02 18.03
C PRO A 127 -5.29 -1.25 16.86
N GLU A 128 -4.40 -1.89 16.10
CA GLU A 128 -3.75 -1.38 14.90
C GLU A 128 -4.58 -1.45 13.61
N ALA A 129 -5.73 -2.13 13.55
CA ALA A 129 -6.48 -2.31 12.30
C ALA A 129 -7.33 -1.10 11.89
N THR A 130 -6.81 0.12 12.05
CA THR A 130 -7.51 1.40 11.85
C THR A 130 -7.54 1.93 10.43
N SER A 131 -6.84 1.30 9.50
CA SER A 131 -6.95 1.55 8.06
C SER A 131 -6.32 0.38 7.29
N PRO A 132 -6.60 0.20 5.99
CA PRO A 132 -5.90 -0.79 5.17
C PRO A 132 -4.38 -0.71 5.29
N PHE A 133 -3.79 0.49 5.35
CA PHE A 133 -2.35 0.65 5.48
C PHE A 133 -1.86 0.24 6.86
N ARG A 134 -2.64 0.52 7.91
CA ARG A 134 -2.29 0.02 9.25
C ARG A 134 -2.48 -1.48 9.38
N SER A 135 -3.42 -2.10 8.68
CA SER A 135 -3.62 -3.55 8.74
C SER A 135 -2.60 -4.33 7.90
N TYR A 136 -2.36 -3.88 6.67
CA TYR A 136 -1.65 -4.63 5.63
C TYR A 136 -0.39 -3.93 5.09
N GLY A 137 -0.08 -2.72 5.57
CA GLY A 137 1.19 -2.06 5.30
C GLY A 137 2.33 -2.72 6.07
N TYR A 138 3.55 -2.52 5.60
CA TYR A 138 4.73 -3.08 6.25
C TYR A 138 5.28 -2.13 7.30
N PHE A 139 5.39 -2.63 8.54
CA PHE A 139 6.03 -1.94 9.65
C PHE A 139 7.21 -2.76 10.16
N LYS A 140 8.30 -2.07 10.57
CA LYS A 140 9.50 -2.72 11.09
C LYS A 140 9.20 -3.61 12.32
N ASN A 141 8.34 -3.16 13.21
CA ASN A 141 7.96 -3.85 14.45
C ASN A 141 6.85 -4.90 14.24
N ARG A 142 6.19 -4.91 13.08
CA ARG A 142 5.11 -5.84 12.74
C ARG A 142 5.24 -6.28 11.29
N PRO A 143 6.19 -7.20 10.99
CA PRO A 143 6.52 -7.56 9.63
C PRO A 143 5.42 -8.37 8.94
N TRP A 144 4.63 -9.15 9.68
CA TRP A 144 3.56 -9.97 9.09
C TRP A 144 2.17 -9.34 9.32
N PRO A 145 1.27 -9.33 8.32
CA PRO A 145 1.43 -9.80 6.92
C PRO A 145 2.06 -8.76 5.98
N GLY A 146 2.43 -7.60 6.51
CA GLY A 146 2.85 -6.43 5.73
C GLY A 146 3.99 -6.69 4.75
N ILE A 147 4.94 -7.57 5.08
CA ILE A 147 6.12 -7.86 4.25
C ILE A 147 5.77 -8.40 2.87
N LEU A 148 4.59 -9.00 2.71
CA LEU A 148 4.06 -9.41 1.40
C LEU A 148 2.97 -8.45 0.91
N THR A 149 2.06 -8.07 1.80
CA THR A 149 0.83 -7.36 1.43
C THR A 149 1.07 -5.89 1.04
N HIS A 150 2.16 -5.27 1.50
CA HIS A 150 2.50 -3.89 1.13
C HIS A 150 2.66 -3.69 -0.37
N LEU A 151 3.06 -4.73 -1.11
CA LEU A 151 3.27 -4.68 -2.57
C LEU A 151 2.01 -4.29 -3.33
N PHE A 152 0.83 -4.52 -2.75
CA PHE A 152 -0.46 -4.30 -3.39
C PHE A 152 -1.15 -3.01 -2.95
N LEU A 153 -0.68 -2.37 -1.87
CA LEU A 153 -1.23 -1.13 -1.35
C LEU A 153 -0.59 0.08 -2.04
N HIS A 154 -1.37 1.13 -2.34
CA HIS A 154 -0.85 2.35 -2.96
C HIS A 154 -1.46 3.61 -2.34
N GLY A 155 -0.59 4.55 -1.97
CA GLY A 155 -0.91 5.87 -1.38
C GLY A 155 -1.60 6.90 -2.30
N GLY A 156 -2.26 6.47 -3.37
CA GLY A 156 -3.02 7.38 -4.24
C GLY A 156 -3.10 6.95 -5.70
N VAL A 157 -3.95 7.64 -6.47
CA VAL A 157 -4.19 7.32 -7.88
C VAL A 157 -2.93 7.51 -8.71
N ALA A 158 -2.21 8.62 -8.53
CA ALA A 158 -0.94 8.86 -9.22
C ALA A 158 0.09 7.77 -8.86
N HIS A 159 0.18 7.42 -7.58
CA HIS A 159 1.08 6.37 -7.11
C HIS A 159 0.76 5.01 -7.78
N LEU A 160 -0.51 4.62 -7.86
CA LEU A 160 -0.91 3.41 -8.59
C LEU A 160 -0.56 3.51 -10.08
N VAL A 161 -0.99 4.58 -10.77
CA VAL A 161 -0.81 4.73 -12.22
C VAL A 161 0.66 4.62 -12.61
N PHE A 162 1.56 5.28 -11.87
CA PHE A 162 3.01 5.17 -12.13
C PHE A 162 3.55 3.76 -11.87
N ASN A 163 3.07 3.05 -10.84
CA ASN A 163 3.48 1.66 -10.62
C ASN A 163 2.99 0.73 -11.74
N LEU A 164 1.72 0.84 -12.17
CA LEU A 164 1.18 0.00 -13.25
C LEU A 164 1.92 0.24 -14.56
N LEU A 165 2.21 1.50 -14.84
CA LEU A 165 2.97 1.93 -16.01
C LEU A 165 4.39 1.36 -16.03
N PHE A 166 5.16 1.54 -14.94
CA PHE A 166 6.52 1.01 -14.86
C PHE A 166 6.50 -0.53 -14.84
N LEU A 167 5.53 -1.15 -14.17
CA LEU A 167 5.37 -2.59 -14.16
C LEU A 167 5.16 -3.11 -15.59
N TRP A 168 4.23 -2.54 -16.35
CA TRP A 168 4.08 -2.86 -17.78
C TRP A 168 5.41 -2.66 -18.52
N CYS A 169 6.10 -1.57 -18.20
CA CYS A 169 7.31 -1.11 -18.84
C CYS A 169 8.52 -2.04 -18.76
N PHE A 170 8.66 -2.67 -17.60
CA PHE A 170 9.81 -3.51 -17.30
C PHE A 170 9.40 -4.97 -17.27
N ALA A 171 8.37 -5.35 -16.51
CA ALA A 171 7.90 -6.73 -16.49
C ALA A 171 7.37 -7.17 -17.85
N GLY A 172 6.58 -6.33 -18.53
CA GLY A 172 5.99 -6.69 -19.82
C GLY A 172 7.04 -6.90 -20.92
N VAL A 173 8.17 -6.19 -20.85
CA VAL A 173 9.33 -6.39 -21.75
C VAL A 173 10.12 -7.64 -21.36
N LEU A 174 10.30 -7.90 -20.07
CA LEU A 174 11.09 -9.02 -19.56
C LEU A 174 10.36 -10.36 -19.69
N GLU A 175 9.04 -10.40 -19.52
CA GLU A 175 8.25 -11.64 -19.43
C GLU A 175 8.38 -12.56 -20.65
N PRO A 176 8.40 -12.09 -21.91
CA PRO A 176 8.62 -12.97 -23.05
C PRO A 176 9.96 -13.71 -23.02
N THR A 177 10.99 -13.13 -22.41
CA THR A 177 12.33 -13.73 -22.30
C THR A 177 12.50 -14.54 -21.01
N VAL A 178 11.94 -14.04 -19.90
CA VAL A 178 12.16 -14.52 -18.53
C VAL A 178 11.02 -15.44 -18.05
N GLY A 179 9.87 -15.39 -18.71
CA GLY A 179 8.69 -16.17 -18.40
C GLY A 179 8.22 -15.98 -16.97
N LYS A 180 7.86 -17.10 -16.32
CA LYS A 180 7.33 -17.12 -14.94
C LYS A 180 8.25 -16.52 -13.89
N HIS A 181 9.55 -16.40 -14.15
CA HIS A 181 10.49 -15.86 -13.19
C HIS A 181 10.26 -14.37 -12.92
N VAL A 182 9.53 -13.65 -13.78
CA VAL A 182 9.06 -12.28 -13.50
C VAL A 182 8.31 -12.20 -12.17
N LEU A 183 7.44 -13.17 -11.87
CA LEU A 183 6.71 -13.20 -10.61
C LEU A 183 7.66 -13.40 -9.42
N THR A 184 8.64 -14.30 -9.55
CA THR A 184 9.64 -14.54 -8.51
C THR A 184 10.51 -13.32 -8.27
N ILE A 185 10.93 -12.61 -9.33
CA ILE A 185 11.73 -11.38 -9.24
C ILE A 185 10.88 -10.26 -8.61
N PHE A 186 9.62 -10.14 -8.98
CA PHE A 186 8.70 -9.16 -8.42
C PHE A 186 8.51 -9.39 -6.91
N ILE A 187 8.09 -10.59 -6.50
CA ILE A 187 7.87 -10.89 -5.08
C ILE A 187 9.19 -10.82 -4.31
N GLY A 188 10.22 -11.56 -4.71
CA GLY A 188 11.51 -11.60 -4.01
C GLY A 188 12.20 -10.23 -3.95
N GLY A 189 12.11 -9.45 -5.03
CA GLY A 189 12.57 -8.06 -5.09
C GLY A 189 11.82 -7.15 -4.12
N GLY A 190 10.50 -7.34 -3.99
CA GLY A 190 9.67 -6.67 -3.00
C GLY A 190 10.06 -6.95 -1.55
N LEU A 191 10.33 -8.21 -1.21
CA LEU A 191 10.83 -8.58 0.12
C LEU A 191 12.20 -7.93 0.40
N GLY A 192 13.13 -7.99 -0.56
CA GLY A 192 14.43 -7.35 -0.44
C GLY A 192 14.34 -5.84 -0.29
N ALA A 193 13.45 -5.20 -1.05
CA ALA A 193 13.16 -3.77 -0.95
C ALA A 193 12.63 -3.41 0.44
N ALA A 194 11.72 -4.21 1.02
CA ALA A 194 11.22 -3.99 2.37
C ALA A 194 12.35 -4.04 3.41
N VAL A 195 13.23 -5.03 3.33
CA VAL A 195 14.39 -5.15 4.23
C VAL A 195 15.34 -3.96 4.06
N ALA A 196 15.66 -3.58 2.83
CA ALA A 196 16.55 -2.45 2.56
C ALA A 196 15.98 -1.13 3.05
N GLN A 197 14.67 -0.93 2.94
CA GLN A 197 14.01 0.25 3.47
C GLN A 197 14.07 0.29 5.01
N VAL A 198 13.95 -0.86 5.70
CA VAL A 198 14.17 -0.92 7.17
C VAL A 198 15.59 -0.51 7.55
N LEU A 199 16.58 -1.00 6.81
CA LEU A 199 17.98 -0.67 7.03
C LEU A 199 18.27 0.81 6.75
N TRP A 200 17.57 1.41 5.79
CA TRP A 200 17.67 2.84 5.49
C TRP A 200 17.06 3.73 6.59
N GLY A 201 15.98 3.26 7.22
CA GLY A 201 15.31 3.92 8.35
C GLY A 201 13.87 4.34 8.02
N ILE A 202 12.92 3.46 8.33
CA ILE A 202 11.48 3.78 8.33
C ILE A 202 11.09 4.21 9.76
N PRO A 203 10.39 5.33 9.95
CA PRO A 203 9.77 5.66 11.23
C PRO A 203 8.86 4.51 11.70
N PRO A 204 8.85 4.13 12.98
CA PRO A 204 8.14 2.94 13.45
C PRO A 204 6.63 2.96 13.18
N ASP A 205 6.03 4.14 13.03
CA ASP A 205 4.58 4.32 12.88
C ASP A 205 4.12 4.62 11.46
N VAL A 206 5.03 4.62 10.47
CA VAL A 206 4.69 4.89 9.06
C VAL A 206 4.77 3.57 8.28
N PRO A 207 3.64 3.06 7.74
CA PRO A 207 3.68 1.86 6.92
C PRO A 207 4.38 2.12 5.59
N MET A 208 5.22 1.19 5.17
CA MET A 208 5.65 1.11 3.78
C MET A 208 4.53 0.47 2.95
N VAL A 209 4.25 1.09 1.79
CA VAL A 209 3.27 0.61 0.80
C VAL A 209 3.80 0.88 -0.61
N GLY A 210 3.43 0.04 -1.57
CA GLY A 210 3.72 0.23 -2.99
C GLY A 210 4.51 -0.91 -3.62
N ALA A 211 4.23 -1.17 -4.90
CA ALA A 211 4.94 -2.14 -5.71
C ALA A 211 6.33 -1.66 -6.20
N SER A 212 6.69 -0.39 -5.94
CA SER A 212 7.82 0.28 -6.60
C SER A 212 9.17 -0.35 -6.28
N GLY A 213 9.35 -0.92 -5.09
CA GLY A 213 10.55 -1.69 -4.74
C GLY A 213 10.69 -2.98 -5.58
N ALA A 214 9.59 -3.72 -5.76
CA ALA A 214 9.55 -4.90 -6.62
C ALA A 214 9.78 -4.56 -8.10
N ILE A 215 9.21 -3.44 -8.57
CA ILE A 215 9.45 -2.93 -9.92
C ILE A 215 10.90 -2.50 -10.09
N SER A 216 11.50 -1.86 -9.08
CA SER A 216 12.92 -1.52 -9.08
C SER A 216 13.80 -2.77 -9.22
N ALA A 217 13.39 -3.90 -8.63
CA ALA A 217 14.07 -5.18 -8.83
C ALA A 217 13.97 -5.69 -10.27
N LEU A 218 12.82 -5.55 -10.92
CA LEU A 218 12.69 -5.87 -12.35
C LEU A 218 13.59 -4.96 -13.21
N MET A 219 13.68 -3.67 -12.87
CA MET A 219 14.59 -2.72 -13.55
C MET A 219 16.06 -3.14 -13.40
N GLY A 220 16.50 -3.43 -12.18
CA GLY A 220 17.86 -3.91 -11.91
C GLY A 220 18.16 -5.24 -12.61
N PHE A 221 17.20 -6.18 -12.57
CA PHE A 221 17.30 -7.45 -13.27
C PHE A 221 17.50 -7.24 -14.78
N GLY A 222 16.67 -6.39 -15.39
CA GLY A 222 16.77 -6.06 -16.81
C GLY A 222 18.12 -5.44 -17.16
N LEU A 223 18.62 -4.49 -16.37
CA LEU A 223 19.94 -3.87 -16.61
C LEU A 223 21.07 -4.91 -16.63
N ALA A 224 21.10 -5.79 -15.64
CA ALA A 224 22.19 -6.74 -15.49
C ALA A 224 22.13 -7.89 -16.52
N SER A 225 20.92 -8.38 -16.81
CA SER A 225 20.71 -9.48 -17.74
C SER A 225 20.74 -9.04 -19.21
N MET A 226 20.10 -7.91 -19.54
CA MET A 226 19.82 -7.47 -20.90
C MET A 226 20.06 -5.95 -21.05
N PRO A 227 21.30 -5.45 -20.82
CA PRO A 227 21.58 -4.02 -20.76
C PRO A 227 21.23 -3.25 -22.05
N HIS A 228 21.26 -3.91 -23.21
CA HIS A 228 21.00 -3.29 -24.51
C HIS A 228 19.52 -3.32 -24.91
N MET A 229 18.66 -3.95 -24.12
CA MET A 229 17.23 -3.99 -24.38
C MET A 229 16.69 -2.57 -24.39
N LYS A 230 16.02 -2.19 -25.48
CA LYS A 230 15.42 -0.87 -25.62
C LYS A 230 14.06 -0.87 -24.95
N THR A 231 13.80 0.14 -24.13
CA THR A 231 12.44 0.46 -23.70
C THR A 231 12.08 1.83 -24.23
N LYS A 232 10.80 2.04 -24.51
CA LYS A 232 10.31 3.33 -24.94
C LYS A 232 10.27 4.27 -23.74
N ILE A 233 10.73 5.50 -23.91
CA ILE A 233 10.77 6.53 -22.87
C ILE A 233 9.97 7.72 -23.38
N PHE A 234 8.85 8.01 -22.73
CA PHE A 234 8.11 9.25 -22.93
C PHE A 234 8.77 10.39 -22.14
N TYR A 235 8.59 11.63 -22.56
CA TYR A 235 8.99 12.77 -21.77
C TYR A 235 7.94 13.87 -21.87
N VAL A 236 7.83 14.66 -20.80
CA VAL A 236 7.08 15.92 -20.78
C VAL A 236 8.05 17.02 -20.35
N LEU A 237 8.23 18.01 -21.22
CA LEU A 237 9.00 19.21 -20.97
C LEU A 237 8.02 20.38 -20.93
N ALA A 238 7.99 21.12 -19.83
CA ALA A 238 7.15 22.32 -19.70
C ALA A 238 7.99 23.58 -19.39
N PRO A 239 9.00 23.93 -20.21
CA PRO A 239 9.67 25.21 -20.05
C PRO A 239 8.69 26.35 -20.42
N PHE A 240 8.57 27.34 -19.53
CA PHE A 240 7.82 28.58 -19.78
C PHE A 240 6.38 28.36 -20.29
N LEU A 241 5.61 27.48 -19.63
CA LEU A 241 4.22 27.12 -19.96
C LEU A 241 4.00 26.44 -21.34
N SER A 242 5.06 26.20 -22.12
CA SER A 242 4.97 25.44 -23.37
C SER A 242 5.17 23.95 -23.11
N VAL A 243 4.08 23.19 -23.06
CA VAL A 243 4.13 21.74 -22.86
C VAL A 243 4.54 21.04 -24.16
N LYS A 244 5.79 20.58 -24.22
CA LYS A 244 6.28 19.64 -25.23
C LYS A 244 6.26 18.23 -24.66
N TYR A 245 5.78 17.28 -25.43
CA TYR A 245 5.81 15.86 -25.07
C TYR A 245 6.22 15.01 -26.26
N GLY A 246 6.79 13.84 -25.99
CA GLY A 246 7.24 12.92 -27.03
C GLY A 246 7.70 11.61 -26.44
N SER A 247 8.18 10.69 -27.29
CA SER A 247 8.79 9.43 -26.85
C SER A 247 10.01 9.10 -27.68
N PHE A 248 11.02 8.49 -27.07
CA PHE A 248 12.19 7.92 -27.77
C PHE A 248 12.56 6.58 -27.15
N ASP A 249 13.18 5.69 -27.92
CA ASP A 249 13.66 4.42 -27.39
C ASP A 249 15.05 4.60 -26.79
N ALA A 250 15.27 4.04 -25.59
CA ALA A 250 16.56 4.08 -24.94
C ALA A 250 16.94 2.70 -24.38
N PRO A 251 18.22 2.30 -24.50
CA PRO A 251 18.67 1.05 -23.92
C PRO A 251 18.74 1.15 -22.39
N LEU A 252 18.47 0.04 -21.70
CA LEU A 252 18.50 -0.04 -20.23
C LEU A 252 19.79 0.51 -19.62
N TRP A 253 20.94 0.23 -20.23
CA TRP A 253 22.25 0.70 -19.75
C TRP A 253 22.39 2.23 -19.71
N PHE A 254 21.62 2.96 -20.51
CA PHE A 254 21.73 4.42 -20.57
C PHE A 254 20.91 5.08 -19.48
N PHE A 255 19.60 4.78 -19.39
CA PHE A 255 18.71 5.55 -18.54
C PHE A 255 18.57 4.98 -17.11
N LEU A 256 18.78 3.68 -16.89
CA LEU A 256 18.66 3.13 -15.54
C LEU A 256 19.75 3.64 -14.59
N PRO A 257 21.02 3.84 -15.01
CA PRO A 257 22.00 4.53 -14.17
C PRO A 257 21.61 5.97 -13.84
N LEU A 258 20.99 6.70 -14.78
CA LEU A 258 20.47 8.06 -14.52
C LEU A 258 19.34 8.03 -13.49
N TRP A 259 18.45 7.05 -13.60
CA TRP A 259 17.39 6.84 -12.61
C TRP A 259 17.97 6.49 -11.23
N VAL A 260 18.92 5.56 -11.13
CA VAL A 260 19.59 5.19 -9.86
C VAL A 260 20.28 6.41 -9.25
N PHE A 261 21.01 7.19 -10.07
CA PHE A 261 21.63 8.44 -9.63
C PHE A 261 20.60 9.40 -9.04
N GLN A 262 19.45 9.57 -9.71
CA GLN A 262 18.34 10.37 -9.21
C GLN A 262 17.77 9.80 -7.90
N GLN A 263 17.64 8.48 -7.75
CA GLN A 263 17.16 7.85 -6.52
C GLN A 263 18.13 8.12 -5.36
N VAL A 264 19.43 7.95 -5.57
CA VAL A 264 20.46 8.24 -4.56
C VAL A 264 20.46 9.72 -4.19
N LEU A 265 20.46 10.62 -5.17
CA LEU A 265 20.44 12.07 -4.92
C LEU A 265 19.21 12.47 -4.10
N MET A 266 18.02 12.00 -4.48
CA MET A 266 16.81 12.30 -3.72
C MET A 266 16.84 11.68 -2.32
N ALA A 267 17.30 10.44 -2.17
CA ALA A 267 17.44 9.80 -0.86
C ALA A 267 18.31 10.63 0.10
N LEU A 268 19.37 11.25 -0.41
CA LEU A 268 20.25 12.13 0.36
C LEU A 268 19.60 13.48 0.66
N LEU A 269 18.94 14.10 -0.31
CA LEU A 269 18.28 15.40 -0.16
C LEU A 269 17.07 15.36 0.79
N THR A 270 16.37 14.23 0.86
CA THR A 270 15.12 14.11 1.60
C THR A 270 15.25 13.31 2.89
N ARG A 271 16.48 12.94 3.29
CA ARG A 271 16.75 12.05 4.44
C ARG A 271 16.08 12.49 5.74
N ASN A 272 15.99 13.80 5.97
CA ASN A 272 15.39 14.40 7.18
C ASN A 272 14.05 15.10 6.89
N ASN A 273 13.47 14.91 5.71
CA ASN A 273 12.23 15.57 5.32
C ASN A 273 11.05 14.62 5.44
N ALA A 274 10.32 14.73 6.54
CA ALA A 274 9.13 13.94 6.81
C ALA A 274 7.99 14.15 5.79
N LEU A 275 8.04 15.20 4.97
CA LEU A 275 7.06 15.47 3.90
C LEU A 275 7.29 14.62 2.65
N VAL A 276 8.40 13.87 2.57
CA VAL A 276 8.72 13.04 1.40
C VAL A 276 8.39 11.58 1.68
N GLU A 277 7.21 11.16 1.22
CA GLU A 277 6.68 9.80 1.37
C GLU A 277 7.22 8.81 0.31
N VAL A 278 8.47 8.94 -0.10
CA VAL A 278 9.08 8.08 -1.13
C VAL A 278 10.09 7.12 -0.50
N GLY A 279 9.85 5.81 -0.68
CA GLY A 279 10.73 4.74 -0.19
C GLY A 279 12.01 4.57 -1.00
N TYR A 280 12.92 5.56 -0.99
CA TYR A 280 14.16 5.49 -1.77
C TYR A 280 15.07 4.32 -1.39
N GLY A 281 15.12 3.93 -0.11
CA GLY A 281 15.84 2.74 0.34
C GLY A 281 15.26 1.45 -0.27
N ALA A 282 13.93 1.38 -0.39
CA ALA A 282 13.22 0.29 -1.04
C ALA A 282 13.57 0.21 -2.53
N HIS A 283 13.61 1.36 -3.21
CA HIS A 283 13.97 1.44 -4.63
C HIS A 283 15.40 0.95 -4.87
N LEU A 284 16.37 1.48 -4.11
CA LEU A 284 17.78 1.09 -4.25
C LEU A 284 18.00 -0.38 -3.88
N GLY A 285 17.41 -0.84 -2.77
CA GLY A 285 17.54 -2.23 -2.33
C GLY A 285 16.91 -3.22 -3.30
N GLY A 286 15.70 -2.92 -3.77
CA GLY A 286 15.03 -3.70 -4.81
C GLY A 286 15.88 -3.77 -6.07
N PHE A 287 16.38 -2.62 -6.55
CA PHE A 287 17.23 -2.54 -7.74
C PHE A 287 18.50 -3.38 -7.61
N VAL A 288 19.23 -3.26 -6.50
CA VAL A 288 20.47 -4.02 -6.26
C VAL A 288 20.19 -5.53 -6.22
N LEU A 289 19.16 -5.96 -5.50
CA LEU A 289 18.79 -7.37 -5.43
C LEU A 289 18.38 -7.92 -6.81
N GLY A 290 17.59 -7.13 -7.55
CA GLY A 290 17.22 -7.43 -8.91
C GLY A 290 18.42 -7.56 -9.83
N ALA A 291 19.38 -6.63 -9.76
CA ALA A 291 20.60 -6.66 -10.55
C ALA A 291 21.47 -7.89 -10.23
N ALA A 292 21.59 -8.28 -8.96
CA ALA A 292 22.27 -9.51 -8.57
C ALA A 292 21.57 -10.75 -9.18
N ALA A 293 20.24 -10.81 -9.12
CA ALA A 293 19.45 -11.87 -9.74
C ALA A 293 19.59 -11.89 -11.27
N GLY A 294 19.61 -10.71 -11.92
CA GLY A 294 19.78 -10.58 -13.37
C GLY A 294 21.17 -10.98 -13.84
N PHE A 295 22.22 -10.63 -13.09
CA PHE A 295 23.58 -11.08 -13.36
C PHE A 295 23.67 -12.60 -13.27
N THR A 296 23.10 -13.17 -12.21
CA THR A 296 23.04 -14.63 -11.99
C THR A 296 22.29 -15.31 -13.14
N PHE A 297 21.12 -14.80 -13.51
CA PHE A 297 20.33 -15.31 -14.63
C PHE A 297 21.13 -15.31 -15.93
N ARG A 298 21.86 -14.23 -16.22
CA ARG A 298 22.70 -14.12 -17.43
C ARG A 298 23.84 -15.14 -17.47
N LEU A 299 24.40 -15.50 -16.32
CA LEU A 299 25.43 -16.54 -16.24
C LEU A 299 24.87 -17.92 -16.59
N PHE A 300 23.65 -18.24 -16.14
CA PHE A 300 23.04 -19.55 -16.35
C PHE A 300 22.20 -19.67 -17.63
N LYS A 301 21.75 -18.55 -18.20
CA LYS A 301 20.91 -18.47 -19.41
C LYS A 301 21.43 -17.42 -20.42
N PRO A 302 22.71 -17.50 -20.83
CA PRO A 302 23.30 -16.51 -21.73
C PRO A 302 22.62 -16.45 -23.11
N GLU A 303 22.07 -17.56 -23.60
CA GLU A 303 21.36 -17.66 -24.88
C GLU A 303 20.11 -16.80 -24.93
N LEU A 304 19.30 -16.81 -23.86
CA LEU A 304 18.09 -15.98 -23.74
C LEU A 304 18.44 -14.48 -23.68
N CYS A 305 19.58 -14.15 -23.08
CA CYS A 305 20.06 -12.77 -22.97
C CYS A 305 20.73 -12.25 -24.25
N ARG A 306 21.22 -13.13 -25.13
CA ARG A 306 21.83 -12.77 -26.43
C ARG A 306 20.80 -12.63 -27.54
N ALA A 307 19.77 -13.48 -27.57
CA ALA A 307 18.70 -13.43 -28.57
C ALA A 307 18.01 -12.06 -28.59
N THR A 308 17.87 -11.39 -27.44
CA THR A 308 17.30 -10.03 -27.34
C THR A 308 18.18 -8.94 -27.98
N ARG A 309 19.47 -9.23 -28.22
CA ARG A 309 20.41 -8.34 -28.91
C ARG A 309 20.33 -8.47 -30.43
N GLU A 310 20.07 -9.68 -30.92
CA GLU A 310 20.05 -10.02 -32.36
C GLU A 310 18.65 -9.88 -32.99
N GLU A 311 17.58 -10.11 -32.23
CA GLU A 311 16.20 -9.99 -32.72
C GLU A 311 15.59 -8.59 -32.57
N SER A 312 16.33 -7.60 -32.06
CA SER A 312 15.89 -6.21 -32.06
C SER A 312 15.96 -5.68 -33.50
N PRO A 313 14.83 -5.49 -34.23
CA PRO A 313 14.84 -4.98 -35.61
C PRO A 313 15.09 -3.47 -35.65
N TRP A 314 15.80 -2.94 -34.64
CA TRP A 314 16.06 -1.53 -34.40
C TRP A 314 17.55 -1.26 -34.33
#